data_AF-A0A6N6MJD2-F1
#
_entry.id   AF-A0A6N6MJD2-F1
#
_cell.length_a   1.000
_cell.length_b   1.000
_cell.length_c   1.000
_cell.angle_alpha   90.00
_cell.angle_beta   90.00
_cell.angle_gamma   90.00
#
_symmetry.space_group_name_H-M   'P 1'
#
loop_
_entity.id
_entity.type
_entity.pdbx_description
1 polymer ?
#
loop_
_entity_poly.entity_id
_entity_poly.type
_entity_poly.pdbx_seq_one_letter_code
_entity_poly.pdbx_strand_id
1 'polypeptide(L)'
;MADRVSEALRQLRARFGQAEAHVDATQARARKASARRLRELLAGPPAARVAGLHDAALTPADRAELESAVAGALPRRHVRMRRSLTGAGRRLMRHVRYRRRGLIALVLLVTSALSLARTISTHTLGDAVPVRLTAPYTITWTLAGGQVLQMDEAKEAKFVWFQRDGKSYLRRWFDGRGYGEVMVTNAFTRTAITLRF
;
A
#
# COMPACT_ATOMS: atom_id res chain seq x y z
N MET A 1 -51.70 28.00 -18.47
CA MET A 1 -50.89 26.82 -18.07
C MET A 1 -49.39 27.08 -18.22
N ALA A 2 -48.95 27.75 -19.29
CA ALA A 2 -47.56 28.19 -19.49
C ALA A 2 -47.01 29.09 -18.36
N ASP A 3 -47.83 29.99 -17.78
CA ASP A 3 -47.39 30.90 -16.72
C ASP A 3 -47.03 30.19 -15.41
N ARG A 4 -47.74 29.12 -15.06
CA ARG A 4 -47.43 28.34 -13.84
C ARG A 4 -46.10 27.59 -13.97
N VAL A 5 -45.77 27.13 -15.18
CA VAL A 5 -44.49 26.44 -15.46
C VAL A 5 -43.33 27.43 -15.43
N SER A 6 -43.51 28.63 -16.00
CA SER A 6 -42.47 29.67 -16.00
C SER A 6 -42.19 30.21 -14.59
N GLU A 7 -43.21 30.27 -13.74
CA GLU A 7 -43.09 30.65 -12.33
C GLU A 7 -42.43 29.56 -11.48
N ALA A 8 -42.77 28.29 -11.69
CA ALA A 8 -42.11 27.16 -11.05
C ALA A 8 -40.60 27.09 -11.38
N LEU A 9 -40.23 27.33 -12.65
CA LEU A 9 -38.82 27.37 -13.07
C LEU A 9 -38.04 28.52 -12.44
N ARG A 10 -38.67 29.70 -12.25
CA ARG A 10 -38.06 30.83 -11.54
C ARG A 10 -37.82 30.50 -10.07
N GLN A 11 -38.79 29.91 -9.39
CA GLN A 11 -38.64 29.48 -7.99
C GLN A 11 -37.56 28.40 -7.83
N LEU A 12 -37.49 27.44 -8.75
CA LEU A 12 -36.47 26.40 -8.72
C LEU A 12 -35.05 26.97 -8.87
N ARG A 13 -34.84 27.89 -9.82
CA ARG A 13 -33.55 28.58 -9.98
C ARG A 13 -33.16 29.38 -8.75
N ALA A 14 -34.12 30.08 -8.13
CA ALA A 14 -33.87 30.82 -6.89
C ALA A 14 -33.43 29.89 -5.76
N ARG A 15 -34.07 28.73 -5.60
CA ARG A 15 -33.69 27.72 -4.60
C ARG A 15 -32.31 27.11 -4.85
N PHE A 16 -31.97 26.83 -6.12
CA PHE A 16 -30.63 26.34 -6.46
C PHE A 16 -29.55 27.39 -6.15
N GLY A 17 -29.77 28.66 -6.50
CA GLY A 17 -28.83 29.74 -6.17
C GLY A 17 -28.65 29.94 -4.66
N GLN A 18 -29.73 29.80 -3.88
CA GLN A 18 -29.65 29.82 -2.42
C GLN A 18 -28.89 28.63 -1.84
N ALA A 19 -29.10 27.43 -2.40
CA ALA A 19 -28.39 26.23 -1.98
C ALA A 19 -26.89 26.31 -2.28
N GLU A 20 -26.51 26.80 -3.46
CA GLU A 20 -25.12 27.02 -3.86
C GLU A 20 -24.44 28.04 -2.94
N ALA A 21 -25.08 29.19 -2.68
CA ALA A 21 -24.57 30.19 -1.75
C ALA A 21 -24.41 29.64 -0.32
N HIS A 22 -25.29 28.73 0.12
CA HIS A 22 -25.20 28.11 1.44
C HIS A 22 -24.03 27.11 1.52
N VAL A 23 -23.81 26.32 0.46
CA VAL A 23 -22.67 25.41 0.36
C VAL A 23 -21.36 26.21 0.37
N ASP A 24 -21.27 27.28 -0.41
CA ASP A 24 -20.08 28.13 -0.47
C ASP A 24 -19.79 28.80 0.88
N ALA A 25 -20.83 29.33 1.54
CA ALA A 25 -20.68 29.91 2.88
C ALA A 25 -20.19 28.88 3.90
N THR A 26 -20.69 27.64 3.82
CA THR A 26 -20.29 26.55 4.72
C THR A 26 -18.84 26.11 4.46
N GLN A 27 -18.46 25.97 3.19
CA GLN A 27 -17.07 25.68 2.82
C GLN A 27 -16.11 26.79 3.25
N ALA A 28 -16.49 28.05 3.07
CA ALA A 28 -15.69 29.19 3.50
C ALA A 28 -15.49 29.21 5.03
N ARG A 29 -16.54 28.86 5.79
CA ARG A 29 -16.44 28.72 7.25
C ARG A 29 -15.52 27.56 7.65
N ALA A 30 -15.64 26.40 7.00
CA ALA A 30 -14.78 25.24 7.25
C ALA A 30 -13.30 25.56 6.96
N ARG A 31 -13.00 26.26 5.85
CA ARG A 31 -11.64 26.71 5.52
C ARG A 31 -11.08 27.67 6.58
N LYS A 32 -11.89 28.64 7.05
CA LYS A 32 -11.47 29.57 8.12
C LYS A 32 -11.20 28.84 9.44
N ALA A 33 -12.06 27.88 9.81
CA ALA A 33 -11.88 27.08 11.02
C ALA A 33 -10.61 26.22 10.94
N SER A 34 -10.39 25.56 9.80
CA SER A 34 -9.19 24.77 9.53
C SER A 34 -7.91 25.61 9.56
N ALA A 35 -7.89 26.77 8.90
CA ALA A 35 -6.73 27.67 8.93
C ALA A 35 -6.41 28.18 10.35
N ARG A 36 -7.44 28.43 11.18
CA ARG A 36 -7.24 28.76 12.59
C ARG A 36 -6.63 27.58 13.35
N ARG A 37 -7.17 26.37 13.14
CA ARG A 37 -6.68 25.14 13.79
C ARG A 37 -5.23 24.85 13.41
N LEU A 38 -4.87 25.04 12.14
CA LEU A 38 -3.50 24.92 11.66
C LEU A 38 -2.55 25.87 12.41
N ARG A 39 -2.92 27.15 12.56
CA ARG A 39 -2.10 28.12 13.29
C ARG A 39 -1.90 27.74 14.76
N GLU A 40 -2.95 27.26 15.42
CA GLU A 40 -2.87 26.76 16.80
C GLU A 40 -1.92 25.56 16.92
N LEU A 41 -1.99 24.61 15.98
CA LEU A 41 -1.11 23.44 15.94
C LEU A 41 0.35 23.83 15.67
N LEU A 42 0.60 24.73 14.72
CA LEU A 42 1.94 25.23 14.39
C LEU A 42 2.56 26.02 15.55
N ALA A 43 1.78 26.81 16.29
CA ALA A 43 2.25 27.53 17.47
C ALA A 43 2.53 26.60 18.67
N GLY A 44 1.91 25.43 18.70
CA GLY A 44 2.05 24.44 19.77
C GLY A 44 3.36 23.65 19.77
N PRO A 45 3.56 22.77 20.78
CA PRO A 45 4.72 21.93 20.90
C PRO A 45 4.79 20.87 19.77
N PRO A 46 5.98 20.33 19.44
CA PRO A 46 6.16 19.38 18.34
C PRO A 46 5.26 18.14 18.42
N ALA A 47 5.00 17.63 19.63
CA ALA A 47 4.10 16.50 19.85
C ALA A 47 2.64 16.80 19.43
N ALA A 48 2.18 18.03 19.67
CA ALA A 48 0.84 18.47 19.25
C ALA A 48 0.74 18.60 17.73
N ARG A 49 1.83 18.99 17.05
CA ARG A 49 1.87 19.04 15.58
C ARG A 49 1.73 17.66 14.95
N VAL A 50 2.42 16.66 15.52
CA VAL A 50 2.33 15.27 15.04
C VAL A 50 0.94 14.68 15.33
N ALA A 51 0.39 14.91 16.52
CA ALA A 51 -0.97 14.47 16.85
C ALA A 51 -2.03 15.14 15.94
N GLY A 52 -1.81 16.40 15.58
CA GLY A 52 -2.67 17.17 14.68
C GLY A 52 -2.71 16.67 13.23
N LEU A 53 -1.77 15.81 12.79
CA LEU A 53 -1.79 15.23 11.44
C LEU A 53 -3.03 14.35 11.19
N HIS A 54 -3.58 13.77 12.25
CA HIS A 54 -4.80 12.95 12.19
C HIS A 54 -6.09 13.73 12.49
N ASP A 55 -6.00 15.06 12.69
CA ASP A 55 -7.18 15.88 13.00
C ASP A 55 -8.13 15.96 11.78
N ALA A 56 -9.39 15.58 11.99
CA ALA A 56 -10.44 15.63 10.98
C ALA A 56 -10.93 17.06 10.72
N ALA A 57 -10.62 18.00 11.62
CA ALA A 57 -10.97 19.41 11.46
C ALA A 57 -10.11 20.16 10.42
N LEU A 58 -9.01 19.55 9.97
CA LEU A 58 -8.11 20.12 8.96
C LEU A 58 -8.55 19.77 7.53
N THR A 59 -8.52 20.75 6.63
CA THR A 59 -8.65 20.50 5.20
C THR A 59 -7.41 19.78 4.67
N PRO A 60 -7.51 19.06 3.53
CA PRO A 60 -6.36 18.37 2.94
C PRO A 60 -5.17 19.30 2.64
N ALA A 61 -5.44 20.54 2.24
CA ALA A 61 -4.40 21.53 1.96
C ALA A 61 -3.66 21.96 3.24
N ASP A 62 -4.42 22.28 4.30
CA ASP A 62 -3.84 22.70 5.58
C ASP A 62 -3.08 21.55 6.27
N ARG A 63 -3.53 20.30 6.08
CA ARG A 63 -2.80 19.11 6.54
C ARG A 63 -1.43 18.97 5.86
N ALA A 64 -1.35 19.20 4.55
CA ALA A 64 -0.08 19.16 3.83
C ALA A 64 0.91 20.23 4.33
N GLU A 65 0.40 21.40 4.70
CA GLU A 65 1.21 22.46 5.32
C GLU A 65 1.76 22.01 6.69
N LEU A 66 0.92 21.37 7.53
CA LEU A 66 1.35 20.81 8.81
C LEU A 66 2.39 19.70 8.65
N GLU A 67 2.21 18.79 7.67
CA GLU A 67 3.18 17.74 7.33
C GLU A 67 4.55 18.33 6.95
N SER A 68 4.54 19.38 6.14
CA SER A 68 5.77 20.06 5.72
C SER A 68 6.53 20.68 6.89
N ALA A 69 5.79 21.29 7.84
CA ALA A 69 6.35 21.90 9.05
C ALA A 69 6.92 20.85 10.00
N VAL A 70 6.24 19.71 10.17
CA VAL A 70 6.73 18.56 10.96
C VAL A 70 7.98 17.96 10.31
N ALA A 71 7.97 17.75 9.00
CA ALA A 71 9.12 17.23 8.25
C ALA A 71 10.34 18.16 8.32
N GLY A 72 10.13 19.48 8.40
CA GLY A 72 11.18 20.47 8.60
C GLY A 72 11.78 20.49 10.01
N ALA A 73 10.97 20.14 11.02
CA ALA A 73 11.38 20.15 12.43
C ALA A 73 12.06 18.85 12.90
N LEU A 74 11.87 17.74 12.17
CA LEU A 74 12.55 16.48 12.47
C LEU A 74 14.06 16.60 12.17
N PRO A 75 14.93 16.05 13.04
CA PRO A 75 16.37 16.05 12.79
C PRO A 75 16.64 15.30 11.49
N ARG A 76 16.95 16.06 10.44
CA ARG A 76 17.41 15.53 9.16
C ARG A 76 18.64 14.69 9.45
N ARG A 77 18.48 13.35 9.43
CA ARG A 77 19.61 12.44 9.31
C ARG A 77 20.23 12.72 7.95
N HIS A 78 21.17 13.67 7.91
CA HIS A 78 21.90 14.05 6.72
C HIS A 78 22.70 12.84 6.26
N VAL A 79 22.12 12.03 5.38
CA VAL A 79 22.88 11.13 4.53
C VAL A 79 23.75 12.04 3.67
N ARG A 80 25.03 12.19 4.02
CA ARG A 80 26.03 12.89 3.20
C ARG A 80 26.17 12.14 1.88
N MET A 81 25.27 12.38 0.92
CA MET A 81 25.52 12.03 -0.46
C MET A 81 26.65 12.91 -0.97
N ARG A 82 27.81 12.28 -1.26
CA ARG A 82 28.99 12.93 -1.81
C ARG A 82 28.60 13.79 -3.03
N ARG A 83 29.09 15.03 -3.07
CA ARG A 83 28.96 16.02 -4.17
C ARG A 83 29.43 15.51 -5.56
N SER A 84 29.91 14.27 -5.70
CA SER A 84 30.32 13.72 -7.00
C SER A 84 29.15 13.36 -7.93
N LEU A 85 27.92 13.21 -7.40
CA LEU A 85 26.75 12.84 -8.20
C LEU A 85 26.18 14.00 -9.04
N THR A 86 26.42 15.26 -8.66
CA THR A 86 25.89 16.43 -9.40
C THR A 86 26.61 16.66 -10.74
N GLY A 87 27.89 16.25 -10.85
CA GLY A 87 28.64 16.30 -12.11
C GLY A 87 28.23 15.20 -13.11
N ALA A 88 27.84 14.03 -12.61
CA ALA A 88 27.29 12.94 -13.44
C ALA A 88 25.89 13.28 -13.95
N GLY A 89 25.04 13.89 -13.10
CA GLY A 89 23.68 14.29 -13.47
C GLY A 89 23.61 15.27 -14.63
N ARG A 90 24.50 16.28 -14.68
CA ARG A 90 24.55 17.24 -15.81
C ARG A 90 25.02 16.60 -17.12
N ARG A 91 25.92 15.61 -17.07
CA ARG A 91 26.36 14.86 -18.25
C ARG A 91 25.27 13.94 -18.78
N LEU A 92 24.53 13.29 -17.88
CA LEU A 92 23.35 12.50 -18.21
C LEU A 92 22.27 13.37 -18.89
N MET A 93 21.99 14.56 -18.34
CA MET A 93 20.99 15.49 -18.91
C MET A 93 21.31 15.92 -20.35
N ARG A 94 22.59 16.12 -20.71
CA ARG A 94 22.96 16.42 -22.12
C ARG A 94 22.71 15.22 -23.04
N HIS A 95 22.96 13.99 -22.59
CA HIS A 95 22.71 12.78 -23.38
C HIS A 95 21.22 12.45 -23.51
N VAL A 96 20.42 12.75 -22.48
CA VAL A 96 18.97 12.53 -22.46
C VAL A 96 18.24 13.40 -23.49
N ARG A 97 18.75 14.60 -23.80
CA ARG A 97 18.12 15.53 -24.76
C ARG A 97 18.11 14.98 -26.20
N TYR A 98 19.13 14.21 -26.58
CA TYR A 98 19.25 13.62 -27.93
C TYR A 98 18.55 12.25 -28.08
N ARG A 99 18.24 11.56 -26.98
CA ARG A 99 17.61 10.22 -27.00
C ARG A 99 16.30 10.16 -26.22
N ARG A 100 15.49 11.23 -26.23
CA ARG A 100 14.19 11.31 -25.54
C ARG A 100 13.30 10.09 -25.81
N ARG A 101 13.27 9.57 -27.04
CA ARG A 101 12.48 8.38 -27.40
C ARG A 101 13.02 7.09 -26.75
N GLY A 102 14.34 6.92 -26.69
CA GLY A 102 14.97 5.77 -26.02
C GLY A 102 14.81 5.82 -24.50
N LEU A 103 14.79 7.01 -23.91
CA LEU A 103 14.58 7.16 -22.46
C LEU A 103 13.13 6.90 -22.06
N ILE A 104 12.15 7.36 -22.87
CA ILE A 104 10.74 7.05 -22.65
C ILE A 104 10.51 5.54 -22.77
N ALA A 105 11.08 4.90 -23.79
CA ALA A 105 11.01 3.45 -23.95
C ALA A 105 11.64 2.72 -22.77
N LEU A 106 12.82 3.15 -22.30
CA LEU A 106 13.48 2.55 -21.13
C LEU A 106 12.64 2.73 -19.86
N VAL A 107 12.09 3.93 -19.62
CA VAL A 107 11.24 4.20 -18.46
C VAL A 107 10.00 3.32 -18.50
N LEU A 108 9.31 3.22 -19.64
CA LEU A 108 8.16 2.32 -19.83
C LEU A 108 8.53 0.85 -19.58
N LEU A 109 9.67 0.41 -20.08
CA LEU A 109 10.12 -0.98 -19.94
C LEU A 109 10.49 -1.28 -18.47
N VAL A 110 11.15 -0.35 -17.79
CA VAL A 110 11.50 -0.46 -16.38
C VAL A 110 10.26 -0.37 -15.50
N THR A 111 9.33 0.55 -15.75
CA THR A 111 8.07 0.62 -14.97
C THR A 111 7.22 -0.61 -15.19
N SER A 112 7.05 -1.09 -16.42
CA SER A 112 6.34 -2.34 -16.69
C SER A 112 7.01 -3.55 -16.03
N ALA A 113 8.34 -3.65 -16.07
CA ALA A 113 9.07 -4.72 -15.38
C ALA A 113 8.94 -4.62 -13.85
N LEU A 114 8.99 -3.42 -13.28
CA LEU A 114 8.77 -3.21 -11.84
C LEU A 114 7.32 -3.48 -11.45
N SER A 115 6.35 -3.10 -12.26
CA SER A 115 4.95 -3.42 -12.05
C SER A 115 4.75 -4.93 -12.07
N LEU A 116 5.33 -5.65 -13.04
CA LEU A 116 5.26 -7.10 -13.10
C LEU A 116 5.93 -7.75 -11.88
N ALA A 117 7.14 -7.31 -11.52
CA ALA A 117 7.86 -7.78 -10.34
C ALA A 117 7.11 -7.51 -9.03
N ARG A 118 6.42 -6.36 -8.93
CA ARG A 118 5.59 -6.01 -7.78
C ARG A 118 4.32 -6.84 -7.73
N THR A 119 3.69 -7.10 -8.87
CA THR A 119 2.48 -7.95 -8.96
C THR A 119 2.82 -9.40 -8.63
N ILE A 120 3.98 -9.88 -9.08
CA ILE A 120 4.54 -11.17 -8.66
C ILE A 120 4.80 -11.12 -7.15
N SER A 121 5.47 -10.10 -6.62
CA SER A 121 5.74 -9.99 -5.17
C SER A 121 4.48 -9.92 -4.29
N THR A 122 3.36 -9.37 -4.77
CA THR A 122 2.10 -9.30 -4.00
C THR A 122 1.27 -10.57 -4.07
N HIS A 123 1.45 -11.40 -5.11
CA HIS A 123 0.73 -12.67 -5.26
C HIS A 123 1.59 -13.91 -5.01
N THR A 124 2.91 -13.74 -4.87
CA THR A 124 3.89 -14.84 -4.90
C THR A 124 4.80 -14.71 -3.68
N LEU A 125 4.52 -15.54 -2.67
CA LEU A 125 5.54 -16.21 -1.86
C LEU A 125 6.57 -15.33 -1.11
N GLY A 126 6.22 -14.10 -0.69
CA GLY A 126 7.13 -13.26 0.11
C GLY A 126 7.59 -13.92 1.43
N ASP A 127 6.75 -14.77 2.02
CA ASP A 127 7.02 -15.49 3.27
C ASP A 127 7.11 -17.02 3.07
N ALA A 128 7.36 -17.46 1.85
CA ALA A 128 7.45 -18.88 1.56
C ALA A 128 8.83 -19.44 1.92
N VAL A 129 8.91 -20.12 3.06
CA VAL A 129 10.16 -20.69 3.56
C VAL A 129 10.18 -22.20 3.27
N PRO A 130 11.26 -22.74 2.69
CA PRO A 130 11.41 -24.18 2.57
C PRO A 130 11.62 -24.79 3.96
N VAL A 131 10.86 -25.82 4.26
CA VAL A 131 10.88 -26.47 5.56
C VAL A 131 10.92 -27.99 5.47
N ARG A 132 11.34 -28.64 6.55
CA ARG A 132 11.37 -30.10 6.66
C ARG A 132 10.61 -30.59 7.87
N LEU A 133 10.03 -31.78 7.76
CA LEU A 133 9.41 -32.45 8.90
C LEU A 133 10.45 -33.05 9.84
N THR A 134 10.27 -32.84 11.14
CA THR A 134 11.14 -33.39 12.20
C THR A 134 10.84 -34.86 12.53
N ALA A 135 9.62 -35.31 12.24
CA ALA A 135 9.11 -36.65 12.51
C ALA A 135 8.17 -37.10 11.38
N PRO A 136 7.88 -38.40 11.24
CA PRO A 136 6.88 -38.85 10.28
C PRO A 136 5.47 -38.42 10.73
N TYR A 137 4.65 -37.93 9.80
CA TYR A 137 3.28 -37.49 10.06
C TYR A 137 2.35 -37.91 8.94
N THR A 138 1.13 -38.34 9.29
CA THR A 138 0.05 -38.49 8.32
C THR A 138 -0.57 -37.12 8.06
N ILE A 139 -0.43 -36.62 6.84
CA ILE A 139 -0.92 -35.30 6.43
C ILE A 139 -2.03 -35.47 5.39
N THR A 140 -3.13 -34.76 5.64
CA THR A 140 -4.28 -34.70 4.73
C THR A 140 -4.17 -33.43 3.87
N TRP A 141 -3.79 -33.62 2.62
CA TRP A 141 -3.56 -32.56 1.63
C TRP A 141 -4.84 -32.23 0.87
N THR A 142 -5.10 -30.94 0.66
CA THR A 142 -6.15 -30.46 -0.26
C THR A 142 -5.51 -30.02 -1.57
N LEU A 143 -5.80 -30.72 -2.66
CA LEU A 143 -5.32 -30.41 -4.00
C LEU A 143 -6.09 -29.22 -4.60
N ALA A 144 -5.51 -28.56 -5.61
CA ALA A 144 -6.15 -27.43 -6.30
C ALA A 144 -7.54 -27.75 -6.89
N GLY A 145 -7.83 -29.02 -7.18
CA GLY A 145 -9.14 -29.50 -7.64
C GLY A 145 -10.15 -29.81 -6.53
N GLY A 146 -9.86 -29.45 -5.27
CA GLY A 146 -10.71 -29.75 -4.10
C GLY A 146 -10.65 -31.20 -3.62
N GLN A 147 -9.85 -32.04 -4.29
CA GLN A 147 -9.60 -33.42 -3.88
C GLN A 147 -8.76 -33.46 -2.61
N VAL A 148 -9.10 -34.39 -1.71
CA VAL A 148 -8.38 -34.61 -0.47
C VAL A 148 -7.51 -35.86 -0.61
N LEU A 149 -6.23 -35.74 -0.28
CA LEU A 149 -5.24 -36.81 -0.37
C LEU A 149 -4.56 -36.98 0.98
N GLN A 150 -4.80 -38.10 1.65
CA GLN A 150 -4.11 -38.45 2.88
C GLN A 150 -2.84 -39.24 2.55
N MET A 151 -1.69 -38.79 3.06
CA MET A 151 -0.40 -39.45 2.84
C MET A 151 0.42 -39.46 4.12
N ASP A 152 1.15 -40.55 4.30
CA ASP A 152 2.18 -40.64 5.33
C ASP A 152 3.47 -39.99 4.84
N GLU A 153 3.80 -38.87 5.46
CA GLU A 153 5.02 -38.13 5.16
C GLU A 153 6.17 -38.65 6.01
N ALA A 154 7.26 -39.00 5.35
CA ALA A 154 8.48 -39.43 6.02
C ALA A 154 9.14 -38.27 6.79
N LYS A 155 9.94 -38.63 7.80
CA LYS A 155 10.88 -37.70 8.43
C LYS A 155 11.76 -37.05 7.35
N GLU A 156 12.08 -35.77 7.51
CA GLU A 156 12.85 -34.94 6.55
C GLU A 156 12.15 -34.66 5.21
N ALA A 157 10.87 -35.02 5.04
CA ALA A 157 10.13 -34.63 3.85
C ALA A 157 10.10 -33.09 3.70
N LYS A 158 10.21 -32.61 2.45
CA LYS A 158 10.41 -31.18 2.13
C LYS A 158 9.09 -30.52 1.71
N PHE A 159 8.82 -29.36 2.30
CA PHE A 159 7.60 -28.59 2.06
C PHE A 159 7.92 -27.11 1.93
N VAL A 160 6.96 -26.35 1.44
CA VAL A 160 6.99 -24.89 1.48
C VAL A 160 6.00 -24.42 2.53
N TRP A 161 6.48 -23.76 3.58
CA TRP A 161 5.64 -23.10 4.56
C TRP A 161 5.40 -21.66 4.15
N PHE A 162 4.17 -21.17 4.27
CA PHE A 162 3.83 -19.77 4.04
C PHE A 162 2.65 -19.35 4.90
N GLN A 163 2.50 -18.05 5.13
CA GLN A 163 1.34 -17.47 5.80
C GLN A 163 0.38 -16.82 4.81
N ARG A 164 -0.92 -17.02 5.03
CA ARG A 164 -2.01 -16.37 4.29
C ARG A 164 -3.15 -16.08 5.26
N ASP A 165 -3.63 -14.84 5.29
CA ASP A 165 -4.75 -14.41 6.15
C ASP A 165 -4.55 -14.76 7.65
N GLY A 166 -3.32 -14.65 8.16
CA GLY A 166 -2.97 -14.98 9.55
C GLY A 166 -2.95 -16.48 9.87
N LYS A 167 -3.16 -17.35 8.87
CA LYS A 167 -3.09 -18.80 8.99
C LYS A 167 -1.81 -19.33 8.35
N SER A 168 -1.26 -20.38 8.94
CA SER A 168 -0.06 -21.07 8.45
C SER A 168 -0.47 -22.21 7.53
N TYR A 169 0.18 -22.31 6.38
CA TYR A 169 -0.05 -23.37 5.40
C TYR A 169 1.24 -24.07 5.04
N LEU A 170 1.14 -25.37 4.75
CA LEU A 170 2.15 -26.12 4.05
C LEU A 170 1.69 -26.37 2.62
N ARG A 171 2.62 -26.29 1.67
CA ARG A 171 2.41 -26.66 0.28
C ARG A 171 3.46 -27.68 -0.15
N ARG A 172 3.00 -28.70 -0.88
CA ARG A 172 3.82 -29.70 -1.56
C ARG A 172 3.46 -29.78 -3.03
N TRP A 173 4.45 -30.02 -3.88
CA TRP A 173 4.22 -30.39 -5.27
C TRP A 173 4.06 -31.91 -5.40
N PHE A 174 3.04 -32.34 -6.14
CA PHE A 174 2.75 -33.72 -6.48
C PHE A 174 2.89 -33.91 -7.99
N ASP A 175 3.72 -34.87 -8.39
CA ASP A 175 3.95 -35.15 -9.80
C ASP A 175 2.64 -35.55 -10.50
N GLY A 176 2.33 -34.86 -11.59
CA GLY A 176 1.11 -35.07 -12.38
C GLY A 176 -0.20 -34.60 -11.73
N ARG A 177 -0.19 -34.08 -10.50
CA ARG A 177 -1.41 -33.64 -9.77
C ARG A 177 -1.38 -32.17 -9.32
N GLY A 178 -0.28 -31.47 -9.56
CA GLY A 178 -0.11 -30.07 -9.18
C GLY A 178 0.30 -29.93 -7.70
N TYR A 179 -0.07 -28.83 -7.06
CA TYR A 179 0.24 -28.62 -5.65
C TYR A 179 -0.92 -28.99 -4.74
N GLY A 180 -0.59 -29.52 -3.56
CA GLY A 180 -1.54 -29.68 -2.45
C GLY A 180 -1.19 -28.72 -1.32
N GLU A 181 -2.21 -28.23 -0.64
CA GLU A 181 -2.11 -27.34 0.50
C GLU A 181 -2.75 -27.97 1.73
N VAL A 182 -2.15 -27.75 2.90
CA VAL A 182 -2.76 -28.09 4.18
C VAL A 182 -2.60 -26.93 5.14
N MET A 183 -3.66 -26.62 5.88
CA MET A 183 -3.61 -25.63 6.95
C MET A 183 -2.99 -26.29 8.18
N VAL A 184 -1.93 -25.68 8.72
CA VAL A 184 -1.24 -26.16 9.91
C VAL A 184 -1.42 -25.19 11.07
N THR A 185 -1.52 -25.73 12.28
CA THR A 185 -1.61 -24.90 13.49
C THR A 185 -0.22 -24.34 13.83
N ASN A 186 -0.20 -23.20 14.54
CA ASN A 186 1.05 -22.60 15.00
C ASN A 186 1.83 -23.49 15.99
N ALA A 187 1.15 -24.41 16.68
CA ALA A 187 1.79 -25.40 17.53
C ALA A 187 2.56 -26.43 16.67
N PHE A 188 1.93 -26.94 15.61
CA PHE A 188 2.55 -27.87 14.67
C PHE A 188 3.78 -27.26 14.01
N THR A 189 3.71 -26.00 13.57
CA THR A 189 4.87 -25.35 12.92
C THR A 189 6.09 -25.17 13.82
N ARG A 190 5.91 -25.15 15.16
CA ARG A 190 7.01 -25.01 16.11
C ARG A 190 7.68 -26.33 16.48
N THR A 191 6.95 -27.44 16.41
CA THR A 191 7.42 -28.75 16.88
C THR A 191 7.73 -29.70 15.73
N ALA A 192 6.93 -29.67 14.68
CA ALA A 192 6.97 -30.62 13.57
C ALA A 192 7.88 -30.15 12.42
N ILE A 193 8.38 -28.91 12.45
CA ILE A 193 9.01 -28.27 11.30
C ILE A 193 10.35 -27.63 11.68
N THR A 194 11.39 -27.87 10.87
CA THR A 194 12.68 -27.16 10.99
C THR A 194 12.89 -26.24 9.80
N LEU A 195 13.20 -24.97 10.10
CA LEU A 195 13.60 -23.96 9.12
C LEU A 195 15.08 -24.19 8.76
N ARG A 196 15.39 -24.22 7.46
CA ARG A 196 16.78 -24.22 7.01
C ARG A 196 17.15 -22.79 6.61
N PHE A 197 18.01 -22.15 7.39
CA PHE A 197 18.75 -20.98 6.94
C PHE A 197 19.93 -21.42 6.06
#